data_AF-A0AAW9I1V3-F1
#
_entry.id   AF-A0AAW9I1V3-F1
#
_cell.length_a   1.000
_cell.length_b   1.000
_cell.length_c   1.000
_cell.angle_alpha   90.00
_cell.angle_beta   90.00
_cell.angle_gamma   90.00
#
_symmetry.space_group_name_H-M   'P 1'
#
loop_
_entity.id
_entity.type
_entity.pdbx_description
1 polymer ?
#
loop_
_entity_poly.entity_id
_entity_poly.type
_entity_poly.pdbx_seq_one_letter_code
_entity_poly.pdbx_strand_id
1 'polypeptide(L)'
;RLINRGGMSSMMGTLLICFSAITFAGTISLTKSLELIVDKLLKHVRSTGSLILATIATGLTMIGVTSNGQVSILMPGEMLREAYIRRGLHPKNLGRTVEDSAAITEPILPWTAAGAYMAGTLGVATLSYLPWAVLCWTGIIFATIWG
;
A
#
# COMPACT_ATOMS: atom_id res chain seq x y z
N ARG A 1 9.96 35.52 5.98
CA ARG A 1 8.55 35.57 5.53
C ARG A 1 7.94 34.15 5.53
N LEU A 2 7.64 33.59 6.71
CA LEU A 2 7.08 32.23 6.86
C LEU A 2 5.57 32.20 7.15
N ILE A 3 5.03 33.25 7.76
CA ILE A 3 3.64 33.31 8.25
C ILE A 3 2.64 33.84 7.18
N ASN A 4 3.12 34.35 6.04
CA ASN A 4 2.30 35.10 5.06
C ASN A 4 1.92 34.31 3.79
N ARG A 5 1.94 32.96 3.82
CA ARG A 5 1.58 32.10 2.67
C ARG A 5 0.15 31.58 2.70
N GLY A 6 -0.75 32.19 3.48
CA GLY A 6 -2.18 31.82 3.51
C GLY A 6 -2.54 30.59 4.37
N GLY A 7 -1.56 29.98 5.06
CA GLY A 7 -1.81 28.96 6.11
C GLY A 7 -2.76 27.84 5.68
N MET A 8 -3.81 27.60 6.47
CA MET A 8 -4.87 26.63 6.16
C MET A 8 -5.60 26.91 4.84
N SER A 9 -5.81 28.20 4.50
CA SER A 9 -6.56 28.58 3.30
C SER A 9 -5.79 28.21 2.02
N SER A 10 -4.46 28.34 2.04
CA SER A 10 -3.60 27.89 0.93
C SER A 10 -3.43 26.37 0.84
N MET A 11 -3.74 25.63 1.89
CA MET A 11 -3.68 24.15 1.91
C MET A 11 -5.05 23.49 1.74
N MET A 12 -6.12 24.28 1.57
CA MET A 12 -7.48 23.76 1.45
C MET A 12 -7.64 22.78 0.28
N GLY A 13 -6.97 23.03 -0.85
CA GLY A 13 -6.98 22.12 -1.99
C GLY A 13 -6.38 20.75 -1.66
N THR A 14 -5.25 20.72 -0.96
CA THR A 14 -4.62 19.48 -0.49
C THR A 14 -5.50 18.77 0.54
N LEU A 15 -6.08 19.52 1.49
CA LEU A 15 -6.96 18.97 2.51
C LEU A 15 -8.23 18.35 1.91
N LEU A 16 -8.84 18.99 0.91
CA LEU A 16 -10.01 18.46 0.21
C LEU A 16 -9.68 17.16 -0.52
N ILE A 17 -8.55 17.10 -1.23
CA ILE A 17 -8.11 15.86 -1.90
C ILE A 17 -7.87 14.75 -0.88
N CYS A 18 -7.19 15.05 0.24
CA CYS A 18 -6.99 14.07 1.32
C CYS A 18 -8.32 13.59 1.92
N PHE A 19 -9.26 14.51 2.16
CA PHE A 19 -10.57 14.17 2.73
C PHE A 19 -11.39 13.28 1.79
N SER A 20 -11.40 13.60 0.50
CA SER A 20 -12.04 12.77 -0.53
C SER A 20 -11.38 11.39 -0.64
N ALA A 21 -10.04 11.32 -0.61
CA ALA A 21 -9.30 10.07 -0.66
C ALA A 21 -9.63 9.14 0.52
N ILE A 22 -9.63 9.67 1.76
CA ILE A 22 -9.94 8.90 2.97
C ILE A 22 -11.41 8.42 2.98
N THR A 23 -12.34 9.26 2.51
CA THR A 23 -13.75 8.87 2.42
C THR A 23 -13.94 7.72 1.43
N PHE A 24 -13.31 7.80 0.26
CA PHE A 24 -13.32 6.74 -0.74
C PHE A 24 -12.69 5.44 -0.22
N ALA A 25 -11.52 5.55 0.43
CA ALA A 25 -10.83 4.45 1.11
C ALA A 25 -11.74 3.71 2.11
N GLY A 26 -12.49 4.46 2.92
CA GLY A 26 -13.44 3.91 3.89
C GLY A 26 -14.59 3.15 3.23
N THR A 27 -15.18 3.70 2.17
CA THR A 27 -16.28 3.05 1.44
C THR A 27 -15.85 1.74 0.77
N ILE A 28 -14.65 1.69 0.18
CA ILE A 28 -14.14 0.45 -0.44
C ILE A 28 -13.85 -0.62 0.62
N SER A 29 -13.34 -0.21 1.79
CA SER A 29 -13.08 -1.12 2.90
C SER A 29 -14.38 -1.76 3.43
N LEU A 30 -15.47 -0.99 3.54
CA LEU A 30 -16.78 -1.47 4.03
C LEU A 30 -17.51 -2.38 3.04
N THR A 31 -17.36 -2.15 1.74
CA THR A 31 -18.08 -2.91 0.71
C THR A 31 -17.53 -4.31 0.47
N LYS A 32 -16.42 -4.70 1.15
CA LYS A 32 -15.69 -5.96 0.88
C LYS A 32 -15.27 -6.11 -0.58
N SER A 33 -15.25 -5.02 -1.34
CA SER A 33 -14.87 -5.04 -2.76
C SER A 33 -13.41 -5.46 -2.96
N LEU A 34 -12.55 -5.08 -2.01
CA LEU A 34 -11.16 -5.55 -1.94
C LEU A 34 -11.09 -7.07 -1.76
N GLU A 35 -11.92 -7.65 -0.88
CA GLU A 35 -11.95 -9.10 -0.67
C GLU A 35 -12.30 -9.85 -1.97
N LEU A 36 -13.31 -9.36 -2.71
CA LEU A 36 -13.71 -9.94 -4.00
C LEU A 36 -12.63 -9.84 -5.08
N ILE A 37 -11.90 -8.72 -5.15
CA ILE A 37 -10.81 -8.53 -6.11
C ILE A 37 -9.69 -9.53 -5.82
N VAL A 38 -9.35 -9.71 -4.54
CA VAL A 38 -8.30 -10.63 -4.08
C VAL A 38 -8.68 -12.08 -4.37
N ASP A 39 -9.92 -12.50 -4.08
CA ASP A 39 -10.41 -13.83 -4.42
C ASP A 39 -10.33 -14.12 -5.92
N LYS A 40 -10.61 -13.12 -6.75
CA LYS A 40 -10.54 -13.24 -8.21
C LYS A 40 -9.10 -13.31 -8.72
N LEU A 41 -8.18 -12.59 -8.08
CA LEU A 41 -6.74 -12.71 -8.30
C LEU A 41 -6.25 -14.13 -7.94
N LEU A 42 -6.67 -14.67 -6.80
CA LEU A 42 -6.29 -15.99 -6.32
C LEU A 42 -6.75 -17.13 -7.24
N LYS A 43 -7.88 -16.98 -7.93
CA LYS A 43 -8.34 -17.97 -8.94
C LYS A 43 -7.36 -18.19 -10.08
N HIS A 44 -6.51 -17.22 -10.39
CA HIS A 44 -5.51 -17.32 -11.46
C HIS A 44 -4.15 -17.81 -10.97
N VAL A 45 -3.98 -17.98 -9.66
CA VAL A 45 -2.70 -18.38 -9.05
C VAL A 45 -2.49 -19.88 -9.16
N ARG A 46 -1.61 -20.29 -10.08
CA ARG A 46 -1.29 -21.73 -10.31
C ARG A 46 0.04 -22.20 -9.71
N SER A 47 0.95 -21.28 -9.38
CA SER A 47 2.29 -21.59 -8.84
C SER A 47 2.60 -20.83 -7.56
N THR A 48 3.62 -21.27 -6.82
CA THR A 48 4.11 -20.59 -5.60
C THR A 48 4.56 -19.16 -5.89
N GLY A 49 5.36 -18.94 -6.95
CA GLY A 49 5.78 -17.59 -7.34
C GLY A 49 4.59 -16.68 -7.70
N SER A 50 3.57 -17.24 -8.37
CA SER A 50 2.33 -16.50 -8.65
C SER A 50 1.53 -16.15 -7.39
N LEU A 51 1.65 -16.93 -6.31
CA LEU A 51 0.99 -16.63 -5.03
C LEU A 51 1.67 -15.46 -4.34
N ILE A 52 3.01 -15.45 -4.32
CA ILE A 52 3.81 -14.35 -3.80
C ILE A 52 3.51 -13.05 -4.57
N LEU A 53 3.48 -13.12 -5.90
CA LEU A 53 3.14 -11.97 -6.75
C LEU A 53 1.71 -11.47 -6.50
N ALA A 54 0.75 -12.38 -6.30
CA ALA A 54 -0.63 -12.01 -5.96
C ALA A 54 -0.72 -11.37 -4.56
N THR A 55 0.06 -11.85 -3.58
CA THR A 55 0.18 -11.22 -2.25
C THR A 55 0.74 -9.80 -2.36
N ILE A 56 1.81 -9.60 -3.14
CA ILE A 56 2.40 -8.29 -3.38
C ILE A 56 1.38 -7.35 -4.03
N ALA A 57 0.74 -7.79 -5.11
CA ALA A 57 -0.29 -6.99 -5.79
C ALA A 57 -1.48 -6.66 -4.87
N THR A 58 -1.87 -7.60 -4.02
CA THR A 58 -2.93 -7.42 -3.03
C THR A 58 -2.54 -6.37 -2.00
N GLY A 59 -1.35 -6.46 -1.41
CA GLY A 59 -0.86 -5.49 -0.44
C GLY A 59 -0.71 -4.08 -1.04
N LEU A 60 -0.19 -3.96 -2.26
CA LEU A 60 -0.13 -2.68 -2.99
C LEU A 60 -1.52 -2.09 -3.24
N THR A 61 -2.49 -2.91 -3.66
CA THR A 61 -3.86 -2.45 -3.87
C THR A 61 -4.50 -2.01 -2.55
N MET A 62 -4.24 -2.76 -1.48
CA MET A 62 -4.78 -2.50 -0.16
C MET A 62 -4.25 -1.19 0.42
N ILE A 63 -2.94 -0.95 0.35
CA ILE A 63 -2.33 0.32 0.83
C ILE A 63 -2.68 1.50 -0.07
N GLY A 64 -2.74 1.26 -1.39
CA GLY A 64 -3.18 2.26 -2.37
C GLY A 64 -4.61 2.75 -2.12
N VAL A 65 -5.51 1.85 -1.72
CA VAL A 65 -6.90 2.21 -1.47
C VAL A 65 -7.12 2.67 -0.04
N THR A 66 -6.69 1.90 0.96
CA THR A 66 -7.04 2.16 2.37
C THR A 66 -6.20 3.26 3.01
N SER A 67 -5.03 3.55 2.45
CA SER A 67 -4.10 4.58 2.96
C SER A 67 -3.68 4.36 4.42
N ASN A 68 -3.87 3.16 4.96
CA ASN A 68 -3.61 2.79 6.34
C ASN A 68 -2.72 1.53 6.37
N GLY A 69 -1.49 1.67 6.87
CA GLY A 69 -0.52 0.58 6.96
C GLY A 69 -1.01 -0.63 7.75
N GLN A 70 -1.70 -0.43 8.87
CA GLN A 70 -2.17 -1.53 9.73
C GLN A 70 -3.21 -2.40 9.02
N VAL A 71 -4.20 -1.76 8.38
CA VAL A 71 -5.25 -2.47 7.64
C VAL A 71 -4.66 -3.16 6.40
N SER A 72 -3.66 -2.52 5.78
CA SER A 72 -3.00 -3.01 4.58
C SER A 72 -2.09 -4.21 4.79
N ILE A 73 -1.63 -4.44 6.02
CA ILE A 73 -0.85 -5.61 6.40
C ILE A 73 -1.78 -6.70 6.96
N LEU A 74 -2.69 -6.34 7.86
CA LEU A 74 -3.53 -7.31 8.56
C LEU A 74 -4.50 -8.04 7.60
N MET A 75 -5.15 -7.31 6.69
CA MET A 75 -6.19 -7.89 5.83
C MET A 75 -5.60 -8.90 4.83
N PRO A 76 -4.55 -8.59 4.05
CA PRO A 76 -3.92 -9.59 3.19
C PRO A 76 -3.35 -10.76 3.98
N GLY A 77 -2.79 -10.50 5.17
CA GLY A 77 -2.26 -11.53 6.06
C GLY A 77 -3.31 -12.57 6.47
N GLU A 78 -4.54 -12.16 6.80
CA GLU A 78 -5.61 -13.11 7.11
C GLU A 78 -6.21 -13.76 5.86
N MET A 79 -6.47 -12.97 4.82
CA MET A 79 -7.09 -13.47 3.58
C MET A 79 -6.25 -14.53 2.87
N LEU A 80 -4.92 -14.39 2.89
CA LEU A 80 -3.99 -15.25 2.15
C LEU A 80 -3.41 -16.39 3.02
N ARG A 81 -3.72 -16.39 4.32
CA ARG A 81 -3.23 -17.39 5.29
C ARG A 81 -3.52 -18.82 4.83
N GLU A 82 -4.78 -19.12 4.52
CA GLU A 82 -5.16 -20.46 4.09
C GLU A 82 -4.48 -20.87 2.78
N ALA A 83 -4.32 -19.94 1.83
CA ALA A 83 -3.69 -20.21 0.54
C ALA A 83 -2.21 -20.62 0.70
N TYR A 84 -1.49 -19.97 1.62
CA TYR A 84 -0.11 -20.32 1.95
C TYR A 84 0.00 -21.67 2.68
N ILE A 85 -0.91 -21.95 3.63
CA ILE A 85 -0.95 -23.23 4.35
C ILE A 85 -1.25 -24.40 3.40
N ARG A 86 -2.25 -24.26 2.52
CA ARG A 86 -2.61 -25.29 1.53
C ARG A 86 -1.47 -25.61 0.55
N ARG A 87 -0.58 -24.65 0.32
CA ARG A 87 0.62 -24.79 -0.53
C ARG A 87 1.84 -25.32 0.24
N GLY A 88 1.73 -25.60 1.53
CA GLY A 88 2.83 -26.07 2.37
C GLY A 88 3.91 -25.00 2.62
N LEU A 89 3.59 -23.72 2.47
CA LEU A 89 4.53 -22.62 2.70
C LEU A 89 4.62 -22.27 4.18
N HIS A 90 5.82 -21.92 4.64
CA HIS A 90 6.02 -21.48 6.01
C HIS A 90 5.31 -20.12 6.24
N PRO A 91 4.63 -19.89 7.38
CA PRO A 91 3.93 -18.63 7.67
C PRO A 91 4.81 -17.38 7.59
N LYS A 92 6.12 -17.55 7.82
CA LYS A 92 7.12 -16.48 7.66
C LYS A 92 7.19 -15.94 6.23
N ASN A 93 6.93 -16.77 5.22
CA ASN A 93 6.92 -16.32 3.82
C ASN A 93 5.77 -15.33 3.63
N LEU A 94 4.56 -15.67 4.09
CA LEU A 94 3.41 -14.77 4.04
C LEU A 94 3.68 -13.46 4.79
N GLY A 95 4.16 -13.54 6.04
CA GLY A 95 4.46 -12.35 6.83
C GLY A 95 5.48 -11.43 6.16
N ARG A 96 6.56 -12.01 5.61
CA ARG A 96 7.57 -11.26 4.87
C ARG A 96 6.98 -10.62 3.60
N THR A 97 6.28 -11.39 2.77
CA THR A 97 5.72 -10.85 1.51
C THR A 97 4.70 -9.75 1.76
N VAL A 98 3.89 -9.86 2.81
CA VAL A 98 2.88 -8.85 3.17
C VAL A 98 3.56 -7.57 3.68
N GLU A 99 4.54 -7.68 4.58
CA GLU A 99 5.33 -6.54 5.06
C GLU A 99 6.01 -5.83 3.88
N ASP A 100 6.67 -6.60 3.02
CA ASP A 100 7.36 -6.14 1.82
C ASP A 100 6.40 -5.59 0.74
N SER A 101 5.09 -5.73 0.88
CA SER A 101 4.13 -5.20 -0.11
C SER A 101 3.54 -3.85 0.30
N ALA A 102 3.20 -3.71 1.59
CA ALA A 102 2.54 -2.52 2.11
C ALA A 102 3.55 -1.49 2.62
N ALA A 103 4.55 -1.89 3.41
CA ALA A 103 5.44 -0.97 4.12
C ALA A 103 6.35 -0.18 3.16
N ILE A 104 6.84 -0.83 2.10
CA ILE A 104 7.75 -0.19 1.14
C ILE A 104 7.01 0.67 0.11
N THR A 105 5.70 0.45 -0.07
CA THR A 105 4.85 1.21 -0.99
C THR A 105 4.21 2.43 -0.29
N GLU A 106 4.06 2.39 1.03
CA GLU A 106 3.42 3.48 1.78
C GLU A 106 4.07 4.87 1.54
N PRO A 107 5.41 5.05 1.56
CA PRO A 107 6.03 6.36 1.41
C PRO A 107 5.94 6.97 0.01
N ILE A 108 5.66 6.17 -1.02
CA ILE A 108 5.59 6.62 -2.43
C ILE A 108 4.17 6.99 -2.86
N LEU A 109 3.17 6.73 -2.04
CA LEU A 109 1.78 7.08 -2.33
C LEU A 109 1.45 8.48 -1.77
N PRO A 110 0.95 9.43 -2.58
CA PRO A 110 0.79 10.82 -2.15
C PRO A 110 -0.26 11.03 -1.06
N TRP A 111 -1.18 10.09 -0.90
CA TRP A 111 -2.34 10.17 -0.02
C TRP A 111 -2.21 9.29 1.23
N THR A 112 -1.06 8.64 1.45
CA THR A 112 -0.77 7.95 2.71
C THR A 112 -0.17 8.91 3.73
N ALA A 113 -0.24 8.55 5.01
CA ALA A 113 0.37 9.34 6.08
C ALA A 113 1.88 9.50 5.90
N ALA A 114 2.59 8.40 5.56
CA ALA A 114 4.03 8.45 5.31
C ALA A 114 4.39 9.29 4.07
N GLY A 115 3.62 9.18 2.99
CA GLY A 115 3.86 9.98 1.78
C GLY A 115 3.64 11.47 2.00
N ALA A 116 2.60 11.84 2.75
CA ALA A 116 2.35 13.23 3.14
C ALA A 116 3.45 13.78 4.06
N TYR A 117 3.95 12.97 4.99
CA TYR A 117 5.08 13.34 5.85
C TYR A 117 6.37 13.58 5.06
N MET A 118 6.69 12.69 4.12
CA MET A 118 7.87 12.81 3.25
C MET A 118 7.77 14.03 2.33
N ALA A 119 6.61 14.29 1.74
CA ALA A 119 6.39 15.49 0.93
C ALA A 119 6.53 16.78 1.75
N GLY A 120 6.02 16.78 3.00
CA GLY A 120 6.11 17.91 3.91
C GLY A 120 7.53 18.19 4.39
N THR A 121 8.33 17.16 4.66
CA THR A 121 9.72 17.29 5.12
C THR A 121 10.69 17.66 4.00
N LEU A 122 10.54 17.07 2.82
CA LEU A 122 11.38 17.38 1.65
C LEU A 122 10.98 18.68 0.95
N GLY A 123 9.77 19.19 1.21
CA GLY A 123 9.24 20.41 0.58
C GLY A 123 8.91 20.24 -0.91
N VAL A 124 8.83 19.00 -1.40
CA VAL A 124 8.49 18.64 -2.78
C VAL A 124 7.32 17.67 -2.81
N ALA A 125 6.53 17.69 -3.88
CA ALA A 125 5.40 16.77 -4.04
C ALA A 125 5.88 15.31 -4.11
N THR A 126 5.03 14.38 -3.68
CA THR A 126 5.34 12.93 -3.69
C THR A 126 5.79 12.41 -5.04
N LEU A 127 5.12 12.82 -6.12
CA LEU A 127 5.50 12.44 -7.49
C LEU A 127 6.89 12.93 -7.88
N SER A 128 7.41 13.99 -7.25
CA SER A 128 8.72 14.56 -7.55
C SER A 128 9.86 13.79 -6.87
N TYR A 129 9.65 13.28 -5.66
CA TYR A 129 10.66 12.43 -4.99
C TYR A 129 10.49 10.93 -5.30
N LEU A 130 9.34 10.52 -5.84
CA LEU A 130 9.03 9.12 -6.17
C LEU A 130 10.13 8.41 -7.00
N PRO A 131 10.74 9.02 -8.04
CA PRO A 131 11.85 8.38 -8.77
C PRO A 131 13.11 8.17 -7.92
N TRP A 132 13.30 9.00 -6.90
CA TRP A 132 14.46 8.99 -6.01
C TRP A 132 14.28 8.11 -4.77
N ALA A 133 13.09 7.52 -4.59
CA ALA A 133 12.79 6.58 -3.51
C ALA A 133 13.41 5.19 -3.78
N VAL A 134 14.74 5.15 -3.94
CA VAL A 134 15.50 3.95 -4.34
C VAL A 134 15.19 2.77 -3.43
N LEU A 135 15.12 2.99 -2.12
CA LEU A 135 14.83 1.93 -1.14
C LEU A 135 13.46 1.26 -1.38
N CYS A 136 12.43 2.06 -1.70
CA CYS A 136 11.10 1.56 -2.04
C CYS A 136 11.12 0.71 -3.31
N TRP A 137 11.81 1.16 -4.36
CA TRP A 137 11.93 0.41 -5.61
C TRP A 137 12.74 -0.88 -5.46
N THR A 138 13.87 -0.82 -4.76
CA THR A 138 14.68 -2.02 -4.49
C THR A 138 13.91 -3.02 -3.65
N GLY A 139 13.12 -2.55 -2.68
CA GLY A 139 12.29 -3.42 -1.86
C GLY A 139 11.27 -4.20 -2.68
N ILE A 140 10.56 -3.56 -3.61
CA ILE A 140 9.61 -4.23 -4.51
C ILE A 140 10.32 -5.29 -5.38
N ILE A 141 11.53 -4.99 -5.86
CA ILE A 141 12.33 -5.92 -6.66
C ILE A 141 12.77 -7.13 -5.81
N PHE A 142 13.24 -6.90 -4.59
CA PHE A 142 13.62 -8.00 -3.69
C PHE A 142 12.41 -8.86 -3.29
N ALA A 143 11.27 -8.23 -3.01
CA ALA A 143 10.03 -8.92 -2.67
C ALA A 143 9.54 -9.82 -3.82
N THR A 144 9.66 -9.35 -5.07
CA THR A 144 9.21 -10.10 -6.24
C THR A 144 10.14 -11.26 -6.62
N ILE A 145 11.45 -11.16 -6.36
CA ILE A 145 12.42 -12.21 -6.69
C ILE A 145 12.59 -13.23 -5.54
N TRP A 146 12.54 -12.79 -4.28
CA TRP A 146 12.89 -13.58 -3.08
C TRP A 146 11.74 -13.80 -2.10
N GLY A 147 10.54 -13.32 -2.43
CA GLY A 147 9.33 -13.56 -1.64
C GLY A 147 8.90 -15.02 -1.60
#